data_AF-A0A7C6ZWY5-F1
#
_entry.id   AF-A0A7C6ZWY5-F1
#
_cell.length_a   1.000
_cell.length_b   1.000
_cell.length_c   1.000
_cell.angle_alpha   90.00
_cell.angle_beta   90.00
_cell.angle_gamma   90.00
#
_symmetry.space_group_name_H-M   'P 1'
#
loop_
_entity.id
_entity.type
_entity.pdbx_description
1 polymer ?
#
loop_
_entity_poly.entity_id
_entity_poly.type
_entity_poly.pdbx_seq_one_letter_code
_entity_poly.pdbx_strand_id
1 'polypeptide(L)'
;GLDGVRRELTVGDPALIDPGNYSDAERAARGIRRFPTTQAEALDALEADPVLMEALGPVLANAYITVKRSEYAAFSAEDIDFEIKHHIYKF
;
A
#
# COMPACT_ATOMS: atom_id res chain seq x y z
N GLY A 1 -11.14 10.05 -5.35
CA GLY A 1 -12.29 9.11 -5.45
C GLY A 1 -13.57 9.79 -4.99
N LEU A 2 -14.66 9.05 -4.81
CA LEU A 2 -15.95 9.59 -4.36
C LEU A 2 -15.87 10.32 -3.02
N ASP A 3 -15.03 9.83 -2.09
CA ASP A 3 -14.81 10.50 -0.80
C ASP A 3 -14.30 11.93 -0.96
N GLY A 4 -13.32 12.14 -1.84
CA GLY A 4 -12.78 13.47 -2.14
C GLY A 4 -13.79 14.41 -2.78
N VAL A 5 -14.69 13.90 -3.63
CA VAL A 5 -15.79 14.70 -4.20
C VAL A 5 -16.79 15.09 -3.13
N ARG A 6 -17.23 14.15 -2.28
CA ARG A 6 -18.18 14.42 -1.19
C ARG A 6 -17.65 15.41 -0.16
N ARG A 7 -16.34 15.40 0.08
CA ARG A 7 -15.66 16.26 1.06
C ARG A 7 -15.05 17.50 0.43
N GLU A 8 -15.23 17.69 -0.88
CA GLU A 8 -14.69 18.82 -1.64
C GLU A 8 -13.18 19.04 -1.40
N LEU A 9 -12.43 17.94 -1.34
CA LEU A 9 -11.00 18.00 -1.03
C LEU A 9 -10.24 18.70 -2.16
N THR A 10 -9.42 19.69 -1.78
CA THR A 10 -8.51 20.34 -2.71
C THR A 10 -7.37 19.38 -3.07
N VAL A 11 -7.15 19.21 -4.36
CA VAL A 11 -5.94 18.53 -4.87
C VAL A 11 -4.81 19.56 -4.86
N GLY A 12 -3.66 19.19 -4.29
CA GLY A 12 -2.48 20.06 -4.27
C GLY A 12 -1.89 20.31 -5.67
N ASP A 13 -0.77 21.02 -5.70
CA ASP A 13 -0.10 21.36 -6.95
C ASP A 13 0.34 20.11 -7.74
N PRO A 14 0.23 20.13 -9.08
CA PRO A 14 0.63 19.01 -9.91
C PRO A 14 2.14 18.80 -9.88
N ALA A 15 2.57 17.54 -9.82
CA ALA A 15 3.95 17.17 -10.09
C ALA A 15 4.21 17.24 -11.62
N LEU A 16 5.13 18.10 -12.04
CA LEU A 16 5.46 18.32 -13.46
C LEU A 16 6.52 17.36 -14.01
N ILE A 17 7.17 16.60 -13.13
CA ILE A 17 8.15 15.55 -13.47
C ILE A 17 7.87 14.32 -12.62
N ASP A 18 8.49 13.19 -12.98
CA ASP A 18 8.44 11.97 -12.17
C ASP A 18 8.91 12.27 -10.73
N PRO A 19 8.06 12.08 -9.71
CA PRO A 19 8.41 12.30 -8.31
C PRO A 19 9.59 11.45 -7.81
N GLY A 20 9.91 10.35 -8.50
CA GLY A 20 11.08 9.52 -8.24
C GLY A 20 12.41 10.24 -8.51
N ASN A 21 12.41 11.27 -9.37
CA ASN A 21 13.60 12.03 -9.72
C ASN A 21 13.95 13.13 -8.72
N TYR A 22 13.05 13.46 -7.79
CA TYR A 22 13.35 14.37 -6.69
C TYR A 22 14.20 13.69 -5.62
N SER A 23 14.97 14.49 -4.87
CA SER A 23 15.50 14.06 -3.56
C SER A 23 14.38 13.93 -2.53
N ASP A 24 14.66 13.25 -1.41
CA ASP A 24 13.70 13.14 -0.29
C ASP A 24 13.30 14.52 0.27
N ALA A 25 14.26 15.44 0.38
CA ALA A 25 14.02 16.80 0.86
C ALA A 25 13.10 17.58 -0.09
N GLU A 26 13.31 17.45 -1.40
CA GLU A 26 12.47 18.12 -2.41
C GLU A 26 11.05 17.58 -2.46
N ARG A 27 10.88 16.26 -2.27
CA ARG A 27 9.57 15.63 -2.12
C ARG A 27 8.84 16.16 -0.89
N ALA A 28 9.52 16.17 0.26
CA ALA A 28 8.95 16.66 1.51
C ALA A 28 8.52 18.14 1.41
N ALA A 29 9.37 18.99 0.81
CA ALA A 29 9.06 20.41 0.58
C ALA A 29 7.83 20.62 -0.34
N ARG A 30 7.52 19.64 -1.20
CA ARG A 30 6.36 19.66 -2.11
C ARG A 30 5.15 18.89 -1.57
N GLY A 31 5.22 18.38 -0.33
CA GLY A 31 4.17 17.54 0.24
C GLY A 31 3.99 16.18 -0.45
N ILE A 32 4.95 15.75 -1.27
CA ILE A 32 4.93 14.45 -1.94
C ILE A 32 5.34 13.39 -0.92
N ARG A 33 4.41 12.49 -0.60
CA ARG A 33 4.67 11.34 0.27
C ARG A 33 4.95 10.10 -0.57
N ARG A 34 5.98 9.35 -0.20
CA ARG A 34 6.27 8.06 -0.84
C ARG A 34 5.19 7.06 -0.46
N PHE A 35 4.87 6.15 -1.37
CA PHE A 35 4.07 4.99 -1.04
C PHE A 35 4.84 4.05 -0.09
N PRO A 36 4.10 3.21 0.66
CA PRO A 36 4.68 2.06 1.36
C PRO A 36 5.64 1.27 0.47
N THR A 37 6.77 0.87 1.02
CA THR A 37 7.83 0.13 0.32
C THR A 37 7.78 -1.37 0.58
N THR A 38 7.07 -1.78 1.63
CA THR A 38 6.80 -3.19 1.93
C THR A 38 5.30 -3.45 1.95
N GLN A 39 4.92 -4.71 1.73
CA GLN A 39 3.51 -5.10 1.87
C GLN A 39 3.02 -4.92 3.31
N ALA A 40 3.88 -5.12 4.32
CA ALA A 40 3.52 -4.83 5.72
C ALA A 40 3.14 -3.36 5.93
N GLU A 41 3.97 -2.42 5.46
CA GLU A 41 3.68 -0.99 5.54
C GLU A 41 2.37 -0.63 4.80
N ALA A 42 2.09 -1.30 3.68
CA ALA A 42 0.85 -1.09 2.93
C ALA A 42 -0.38 -1.61 3.67
N LEU A 43 -0.27 -2.74 4.36
CA LEU A 43 -1.35 -3.32 5.18
C LEU A 43 -1.60 -2.46 6.42
N ASP A 44 -0.55 -1.93 7.06
CA ASP A 44 -0.68 -0.98 8.17
C ASP A 44 -1.41 0.30 7.72
N ALA A 45 -1.06 0.83 6.55
CA ALA A 45 -1.71 2.01 5.98
C ALA A 45 -3.18 1.75 5.61
N LEU A 46 -3.51 0.55 5.11
CA LEU A 46 -4.88 0.15 4.79
C LEU A 46 -5.73 0.02 6.07
N GLU A 47 -5.23 -0.66 7.10
CA GLU A 47 -5.95 -0.83 8.37
C GLU A 47 -6.23 0.50 9.07
N ALA A 48 -5.35 1.49 8.89
CA ALA A 48 -5.52 2.83 9.43
C ALA A 48 -6.49 3.72 8.63
N ASP A 49 -6.93 3.31 7.43
CA ASP A 49 -7.83 4.09 6.58
C ASP A 49 -9.30 3.66 6.76
N PRO A 50 -10.12 4.42 7.50
CA PRO A 50 -11.50 4.05 7.76
C PRO A 50 -12.37 4.03 6.50
N VAL A 51 -12.08 4.86 5.50
CA VAL A 51 -12.86 4.93 4.25
C VAL A 51 -12.68 3.64 3.46
N LEU A 52 -11.45 3.14 3.36
CA LEU A 52 -11.16 1.89 2.68
C LEU A 52 -11.66 0.67 3.47
N MET A 53 -11.47 0.67 4.79
CA MET A 53 -11.95 -0.41 5.66
C MET A 53 -13.48 -0.52 5.66
N GLU A 54 -14.19 0.60 5.65
CA GLU A 54 -15.65 0.62 5.49
C GLU A 54 -16.08 0.12 4.10
N ALA A 55 -15.40 0.55 3.04
CA ALA A 55 -15.72 0.13 1.67
C ALA A 55 -15.55 -1.38 1.45
N LEU A 56 -14.57 -2.00 2.11
CA LEU A 56 -14.39 -3.46 2.10
C LEU A 56 -15.41 -4.17 2.99
N GLY A 57 -15.84 -3.52 4.06
CA GLY A 57 -16.67 -4.13 5.09
C GLY A 57 -15.88 -5.10 5.99
N PRO A 58 -16.38 -5.37 7.21
CA PRO A 58 -15.60 -6.02 8.27
C PRO A 58 -15.15 -7.44 7.92
N VAL A 59 -15.97 -8.21 7.21
CA VAL A 59 -15.67 -9.62 6.87
C VAL A 59 -14.53 -9.70 5.86
N LEU A 60 -14.64 -8.97 4.74
CA LEU A 60 -13.63 -9.00 3.69
C LEU A 60 -12.33 -8.33 4.14
N ALA A 61 -12.43 -7.19 4.84
CA ALA A 61 -11.25 -6.50 5.36
C ALA A 61 -10.45 -7.42 6.29
N ASN A 62 -11.09 -8.06 7.26
CA ASN A 62 -10.43 -8.97 8.19
C ASN A 62 -9.79 -10.17 7.48
N ALA A 63 -10.51 -10.80 6.55
CA ALA A 63 -9.98 -11.93 5.79
C ALA A 63 -8.78 -11.53 4.92
N TYR A 64 -8.88 -10.41 4.22
CA TYR A 64 -7.82 -9.90 3.35
C TYR A 64 -6.54 -9.58 4.13
N ILE A 65 -6.66 -8.80 5.21
CA ILE A 65 -5.54 -8.44 6.08
C ILE A 65 -4.88 -9.69 6.66
N THR A 66 -5.67 -10.62 7.22
CA THR A 66 -5.15 -11.84 7.85
C THR A 66 -4.34 -12.67 6.85
N VAL A 67 -4.90 -12.91 5.65
CA VAL A 67 -4.23 -13.69 4.61
C VAL A 67 -2.97 -12.97 4.14
N LYS A 68 -3.03 -11.67 3.87
CA LYS A 68 -1.88 -10.91 3.33
C LYS A 68 -0.75 -10.75 4.34
N ARG A 69 -1.06 -10.62 5.64
CA ARG A 69 -0.02 -10.64 6.69
C ARG A 69 0.63 -12.01 6.81
N SER A 70 -0.16 -13.09 6.71
CA SER A 70 0.39 -14.46 6.69
C SER A 70 1.27 -14.70 5.46
N GLU A 71 0.87 -14.23 4.29
CA GLU A 71 1.69 -14.30 3.08
C GLU A 71 2.98 -13.50 3.25
N TYR A 72 2.90 -12.24 3.70
CA TYR A 72 4.08 -11.42 3.93
C TYR A 72 5.07 -12.10 4.88
N ALA A 73 4.60 -12.62 6.02
CA ALA A 73 5.47 -13.32 6.98
C ALA A 73 6.14 -14.57 6.38
N ALA A 74 5.43 -15.31 5.52
CA ALA A 74 5.98 -16.48 4.86
C ALA A 74 7.04 -16.12 3.82
N PHE A 75 6.87 -15.02 3.06
CA PHE A 75 7.80 -14.64 2.00
C PHE A 75 8.93 -13.71 2.45
N SER A 76 8.74 -12.93 3.53
CA SER A 76 9.78 -12.02 4.05
C SER A 76 10.89 -12.73 4.81
N ALA A 77 10.67 -13.99 5.18
CA ALA A 77 11.60 -14.80 5.96
C ALA A 77 12.48 -15.72 5.10
N GLU A 78 12.27 -15.74 3.79
CA GLU A 78 12.79 -16.78 2.89
C GLU A 78 13.71 -16.20 1.79
N ASP A 79 14.63 -17.06 1.33
CA ASP A 79 15.60 -16.86 0.23
C ASP A 79 14.92 -17.03 -1.15
N ILE A 80 15.51 -16.47 -2.22
CA ILE A 80 15.19 -16.72 -3.64
C ILE A 80 14.83 -18.18 -3.96
N ASP A 81 15.47 -19.15 -3.30
CA ASP A 81 15.22 -20.59 -3.51
C ASP A 81 13.80 -21.03 -3.08
N PHE A 82 13.16 -20.32 -2.15
CA PHE A 82 11.78 -20.58 -1.72
C PHE A 82 10.76 -19.97 -2.68
N GLU A 83 11.05 -18.80 -3.25
CA GLU A 83 10.21 -18.14 -4.26
C GLU A 83 10.00 -19.05 -5.48
N ILE A 84 11.06 -19.74 -5.94
CA ILE A 84 10.99 -20.65 -7.09
C ILE A 84 10.12 -21.87 -6.79
N LYS A 85 10.26 -22.48 -5.61
CA LYS A 85 9.49 -23.68 -5.24
C LYS A 85 7.99 -23.41 -5.13
N HIS A 86 7.59 -22.28 -4.56
CA HIS A 86 6.17 -21.96 -4.35
C HIS A 86 5.47 -21.48 -5.63
N HIS A 87 6.20 -20.96 -6.62
CA HIS A 87 5.63 -20.62 -7.93
C HIS A 87 5.27 -21.88 -8.75
N ILE A 88 6.02 -22.97 -8.59
CA ILE A 88 5.85 -24.23 -9.35
C ILE A 88 4.62 -25.05 -8.88
N TYR A 89 4.19 -24.91 -7.62
CA TYR A 89 3.06 -25.70 -7.09
C TYR A 89 1.75 -24.91 -6.95
N LYS A 90 1.79 -23.59 -7.16
CA LYS A 90 0.61 -22.71 -7.06
C LYS A 90 -0.03 -22.43 -8.42
N PHE A 91 0.62 -22.80 -9.54
CA PHE A 91 0.14 -22.71 -10.91
C PHE A 91 0.37 -24.00 -11.68
#